data_AF-A0A2V8DSV4-F1
#
_entry.id   AF-A0A2V8DSV4-F1
#
_cell.length_a   1.000
_cell.length_b   1.000
_cell.length_c   1.000
_cell.angle_alpha   90.00
_cell.angle_beta   90.00
_cell.angle_gamma   90.00
#
_symmetry.space_group_name_H-M   'P 1'
#
loop_
_entity.id
_entity.type
_entity.pdbx_description
1 polymer ?
#
loop_
_entity_poly.entity_id
_entity_poly.type
_entity_poly.pdbx_seq_one_letter_code
_entity_poly.pdbx_strand_id
1 'polypeptide(L)'
;SDTLTSNELGFQRVIPDLVGRTRRGGTYLGVGPEQNFTYIAAVRPALAIIFDIRRGNMLVQLRYKALFELAKDRADFVSMLFSKPRPPGLGPKSTAVDLFSAFAASATSDALYEQTLKAIQNQLTKTHGLPLAADDLTGIEYVHHTFYRNGFAVRPSPTYAELMTQTDGAGVNRSYLATEDRFALLKELESKNLVVPVVGDFGGPKAIRAVGGYLKERGTTVTAFYLSNVEQYLYQNKMTAFCRNVAALPLDASSTFIRSSSRDGGGFVSSLSAMTVEVKNCGRF
;
A
#
# COMPACT_ATOMS: atom_id res chain seq x y z
N SER A 1 2.47 -4.86 -17.32
CA SER A 1 1.17 -4.46 -16.75
C SER A 1 1.45 -3.49 -15.62
N ASP A 2 1.07 -2.23 -15.81
CA ASP A 2 1.24 -1.16 -14.84
C ASP A 2 0.09 -1.24 -13.83
N THR A 3 0.22 -2.12 -12.83
CA THR A 3 -0.74 -2.19 -11.73
C THR A 3 -0.48 -1.04 -10.77
N LEU A 4 -0.94 0.16 -11.15
CA LEU A 4 -0.79 1.39 -10.36
C LEU A 4 -1.81 1.50 -9.22
N THR A 5 -2.93 0.78 -9.34
CA THR A 5 -4.00 0.69 -8.34
C THR A 5 -4.51 -0.74 -8.18
N SER A 6 -5.05 -1.04 -7.01
CA SER A 6 -5.72 -2.31 -6.72
C SER A 6 -6.96 -2.51 -7.61
N ASN A 7 -7.40 -3.76 -7.73
CA ASN A 7 -8.70 -4.14 -8.28
C ASN A 7 -9.55 -4.91 -7.26
N GLU A 8 -9.13 -4.95 -6.01
CA GLU A 8 -9.74 -5.76 -4.96
C GLU A 8 -10.89 -5.02 -4.28
N LEU A 9 -12.09 -5.05 -4.87
CA LEU A 9 -13.27 -4.62 -4.13
C LEU A 9 -13.51 -5.58 -2.95
N GLY A 10 -13.86 -5.02 -1.80
CA GLY A 10 -14.17 -5.73 -0.56
C GLY A 10 -12.95 -6.00 0.32
N PHE A 11 -11.76 -5.53 -0.06
CA PHE A 11 -10.52 -5.80 0.70
C PHE A 11 -10.57 -5.31 2.16
N GLN A 12 -11.45 -4.35 2.46
CA GLN A 12 -11.65 -3.83 3.81
C GLN A 12 -12.43 -4.78 4.74
N ARG A 13 -13.18 -5.75 4.20
CA ARG A 13 -14.07 -6.64 4.97
C ARG A 13 -13.34 -7.52 5.96
N VAL A 14 -12.07 -7.83 5.67
CA VAL A 14 -11.24 -8.70 6.49
C VAL A 14 -10.61 -7.97 7.68
N ILE A 15 -10.63 -6.63 7.68
CA ILE A 15 -9.91 -5.82 8.66
C ILE A 15 -10.38 -6.03 10.11
N PRO A 16 -11.68 -6.16 10.43
CA PRO A 16 -12.12 -6.44 11.80
C PRO A 16 -11.47 -7.71 12.37
N ASP A 17 -11.47 -8.80 11.62
CA ASP A 17 -10.85 -10.08 12.01
C ASP A 17 -9.31 -9.96 12.06
N LEU A 18 -8.72 -9.28 11.07
CA LEU A 18 -7.27 -9.04 11.02
C LEU A 18 -6.76 -8.31 12.28
N VAL A 19 -7.45 -7.26 12.72
CA VAL A 19 -7.08 -6.53 13.94
C VAL A 19 -7.24 -7.40 15.19
N GLY A 20 -8.19 -8.34 15.21
CA GLY A 20 -8.35 -9.31 16.30
C GLY A 20 -7.24 -10.36 16.36
N ARG A 21 -6.58 -10.67 15.23
CA ARG A 21 -5.51 -11.69 15.14
C ARG A 21 -4.10 -11.13 15.28
N THR A 22 -3.92 -9.83 15.01
CA THR A 22 -2.60 -9.19 14.93
C THR A 22 -2.35 -8.30 16.13
N ARG A 23 -1.07 -8.04 16.44
CA ARG A 23 -0.66 -7.06 17.45
C ARG A 23 -0.06 -5.82 16.82
N ARG A 24 -0.27 -4.67 17.48
CA ARG A 24 0.30 -3.37 17.11
C ARG A 24 1.82 -3.35 17.32
N GLY A 25 2.51 -2.46 16.62
CA GLY A 25 3.94 -2.21 16.81
C GLY A 25 4.89 -3.28 16.29
N GLY A 26 4.39 -4.33 15.61
CA GLY A 26 5.21 -5.26 14.84
C GLY A 26 5.57 -4.72 13.46
N THR A 27 6.00 -5.62 12.57
CA THR A 27 6.28 -5.30 11.17
C THR A 27 5.15 -5.77 10.26
N TYR A 28 4.68 -4.86 9.40
CA TYR A 28 3.79 -5.18 8.29
C TYR A 28 4.61 -5.47 7.04
N LEU A 29 4.29 -6.55 6.33
CA LEU A 29 4.80 -6.85 5.00
C LEU A 29 3.64 -6.81 3.99
N GLY A 30 3.90 -6.43 2.75
CA GLY A 30 2.85 -6.38 1.73
C GLY A 30 3.34 -6.41 0.30
N VAL A 31 2.42 -6.60 -0.65
CA VAL A 31 2.66 -6.48 -2.10
C VAL A 31 1.75 -5.45 -2.74
N GLY A 32 2.13 -4.87 -3.88
CA GLY A 32 1.25 -4.02 -4.67
C GLY A 32 1.02 -2.65 -4.03
N PRO A 33 0.04 -1.86 -4.53
CA PRO A 33 0.05 -0.43 -4.27
C PRO A 33 -0.74 -0.04 -2.99
N GLU A 34 -1.75 0.81 -3.12
CA GLU A 34 -2.34 1.60 -2.03
C GLU A 34 -3.18 0.82 -1.02
N GLN A 35 -3.61 -0.40 -1.33
CA GLN A 35 -4.37 -1.22 -0.37
C GLN A 35 -3.55 -1.51 0.90
N ASN A 36 -2.22 -1.54 0.78
CA ASN A 36 -1.30 -1.67 1.90
C ASN A 36 -1.52 -0.57 2.94
N PHE A 37 -1.74 0.67 2.53
CA PHE A 37 -1.93 1.81 3.43
C PHE A 37 -3.13 1.65 4.34
N THR A 38 -4.21 1.06 3.82
CA THR A 38 -5.41 0.77 4.60
C THR A 38 -5.15 -0.33 5.64
N TYR A 39 -4.42 -1.39 5.28
CA TYR A 39 -4.01 -2.41 6.25
C TYR A 39 -3.04 -1.87 7.29
N ILE A 40 -2.03 -1.09 6.88
CA ILE A 40 -1.05 -0.43 7.75
C ILE A 40 -1.79 0.48 8.75
N ALA A 41 -2.75 1.29 8.29
CA ALA A 41 -3.52 2.17 9.16
C ALA A 41 -4.37 1.38 10.19
N ALA A 42 -4.80 0.17 9.83
CA ALA A 42 -5.57 -0.71 10.71
C ALA A 42 -4.70 -1.44 11.75
N VAL A 43 -3.60 -2.08 11.32
CA VAL A 43 -2.74 -2.90 12.19
C VAL A 43 -1.70 -2.08 12.95
N ARG A 44 -1.44 -0.85 12.51
CA ARG A 44 -0.56 0.14 13.16
C ARG A 44 0.81 -0.44 13.50
N PRO A 45 1.60 -0.83 12.48
CA PRO A 45 2.92 -1.40 12.67
C PRO A 45 3.93 -0.33 13.11
N ALA A 46 5.07 -0.76 13.63
CA ALA A 46 6.24 0.11 13.84
C ALA A 46 7.09 0.26 12.57
N LEU A 47 6.97 -0.68 11.63
CA LEU A 47 7.66 -0.70 10.34
C LEU A 47 6.77 -1.39 9.30
N ALA A 48 6.70 -0.84 8.10
CA ALA A 48 6.04 -1.46 6.95
C ALA A 48 7.03 -1.63 5.79
N ILE A 49 7.04 -2.82 5.18
CA ILE A 49 7.84 -3.10 3.99
C ILE A 49 6.91 -3.58 2.88
N ILE A 50 6.93 -2.88 1.75
CA ILE A 50 6.09 -3.21 0.60
C ILE A 50 6.99 -3.74 -0.51
N PHE A 51 6.83 -5.01 -0.83
CA PHE A 51 7.58 -5.69 -1.87
C PHE A 51 6.84 -5.61 -3.20
N ASP A 52 7.59 -5.55 -4.30
CA ASP A 52 7.07 -5.90 -5.61
C ASP A 52 8.22 -6.33 -6.51
N ILE A 53 7.99 -7.30 -7.41
CA ILE A 53 9.02 -7.70 -8.37
C ILE A 53 9.28 -6.59 -9.42
N ARG A 54 8.31 -5.70 -9.62
CA ARG A 54 8.35 -4.62 -10.61
C ARG A 54 8.88 -3.35 -9.97
N ARG A 55 9.96 -2.81 -10.55
CA ARG A 55 10.50 -1.49 -10.17
C ARG A 55 9.45 -0.37 -10.25
N GLY A 56 8.53 -0.44 -11.22
CA GLY A 56 7.44 0.55 -11.33
C GLY A 56 6.56 0.66 -10.09
N ASN A 57 6.31 -0.43 -9.34
CA ASN A 57 5.52 -0.34 -8.11
C ASN A 57 6.32 0.34 -6.98
N MET A 58 7.64 0.13 -6.91
CA MET A 58 8.52 0.91 -6.02
C MET A 58 8.39 2.42 -6.31
N LEU A 59 8.33 2.82 -7.59
CA LEU A 59 8.15 4.23 -7.96
C LEU A 59 6.77 4.77 -7.56
N VAL A 60 5.71 3.95 -7.67
CA VAL A 60 4.37 4.28 -7.14
C VAL A 60 4.44 4.56 -5.63
N GLN A 61 5.10 3.69 -4.87
CA GLN A 61 5.25 3.85 -3.42
C GLN A 61 6.09 5.08 -3.06
N LEU A 62 7.19 5.35 -3.77
CA LEU A 62 7.99 6.57 -3.56
C LEU A 62 7.20 7.84 -3.86
N ARG A 63 6.34 7.83 -4.89
CA ARG A 63 5.43 8.94 -5.15
C ARG A 63 4.46 9.14 -3.97
N TYR A 64 3.83 8.06 -3.48
CA TYR A 64 2.92 8.15 -2.34
C TYR A 64 3.63 8.67 -1.09
N LYS A 65 4.83 8.19 -0.80
CA LYS A 65 5.69 8.69 0.28
C LYS A 65 5.83 10.21 0.24
N ALA A 66 6.28 10.75 -0.89
CA ALA A 66 6.43 12.19 -1.03
C ALA A 66 5.09 12.93 -0.84
N LEU A 67 4.00 12.41 -1.38
CA LEU A 67 2.67 13.01 -1.23
C LEU A 67 2.18 13.01 0.23
N PHE A 68 2.36 11.92 0.98
CA PHE A 68 2.02 11.86 2.40
C PHE A 68 2.83 12.88 3.21
N GLU A 69 4.12 13.02 2.93
CA GLU A 69 5.00 13.96 3.61
C GLU A 69 4.66 15.43 3.29
N LEU A 70 4.33 15.73 2.04
CA LEU A 70 4.03 17.09 1.59
C LEU A 70 2.62 17.55 1.98
N ALA A 71 1.62 16.68 1.90
CA ALA A 71 0.23 17.03 2.11
C ALA A 71 -0.07 17.44 3.56
N LYS A 72 -0.78 18.55 3.76
CA LYS A 72 -1.15 19.03 5.11
C LYS A 72 -2.12 18.08 5.82
N ASP A 73 -3.14 17.62 5.09
CA ASP A 73 -4.22 16.76 5.55
C ASP A 73 -4.70 15.86 4.41
N ARG A 74 -5.65 14.96 4.67
CA ARG A 74 -6.13 14.01 3.64
C ARG A 74 -6.81 14.67 2.44
N ALA A 75 -7.40 15.86 2.58
CA ALA A 75 -8.01 16.56 1.46
C ALA A 75 -6.94 17.18 0.56
N ASP A 76 -5.89 17.75 1.16
CA ASP A 76 -4.70 18.22 0.45
C ASP A 76 -3.98 17.07 -0.27
N PHE A 77 -3.90 15.90 0.37
CA PHE A 77 -3.37 14.70 -0.26
C PHE A 77 -4.14 14.29 -1.52
N VAL A 78 -5.48 14.26 -1.48
CA VAL A 78 -6.30 13.94 -2.66
C VAL A 78 -6.14 15.01 -3.75
N SER A 79 -6.04 16.28 -3.37
CA SER A 79 -5.73 17.40 -4.28
C SER A 79 -4.43 17.17 -5.03
N MET A 80 -3.33 16.86 -4.32
CA MET A 80 -2.03 16.56 -4.93
C MET A 80 -2.01 15.23 -5.70
N LEU A 81 -2.76 14.22 -5.23
CA LEU A 81 -2.79 12.90 -5.85
C LEU A 81 -3.38 12.94 -7.26
N PHE A 82 -4.40 13.76 -7.49
CA PHE A 82 -5.08 13.88 -8.78
C PHE A 82 -4.87 15.23 -9.48
N SER A 83 -4.04 16.10 -8.89
CA SER A 83 -3.79 17.46 -9.36
C SER A 83 -5.10 18.23 -9.61
N LYS A 84 -6.02 18.17 -8.64
CA LYS A 84 -7.29 18.88 -8.65
C LYS A 84 -7.30 19.92 -7.54
N PRO A 85 -7.63 21.20 -7.80
CA PRO A 85 -7.73 22.20 -6.74
C PRO A 85 -8.69 21.74 -5.63
N ARG A 86 -8.28 21.95 -4.37
CA ARG A 86 -9.05 21.58 -3.18
C ARG A 86 -10.41 22.30 -3.16
N PRO A 87 -11.54 21.58 -3.20
CA PRO A 87 -12.86 22.17 -3.00
C PRO A 87 -13.00 22.81 -1.60
N PRO A 88 -13.76 23.90 -1.47
CA PRO A 88 -14.06 24.48 -0.17
C PRO A 88 -14.90 23.51 0.70
N GLY A 89 -14.87 23.69 2.02
CA GLY A 89 -15.72 22.94 2.95
C GLY A 89 -15.21 21.54 3.34
N LEU A 90 -14.13 21.04 2.75
CA LEU A 90 -13.50 19.79 3.16
C LEU A 90 -12.64 19.98 4.42
N GLY A 91 -12.93 19.22 5.47
CA GLY A 91 -12.23 19.29 6.75
C GLY A 91 -12.10 17.92 7.44
N PRO A 92 -11.56 17.86 8.67
CA PRO A 92 -11.21 16.60 9.34
C PRO A 92 -12.37 15.62 9.55
N LYS A 93 -13.62 16.11 9.58
CA LYS A 93 -14.84 15.30 9.76
C LYS A 93 -15.50 14.83 8.45
N SER A 94 -15.05 15.30 7.28
CA SER A 94 -15.60 14.86 5.99
C SER A 94 -15.44 13.35 5.82
N THR A 95 -16.41 12.64 5.29
CA THR A 95 -16.22 11.21 4.97
C THR A 95 -15.34 11.04 3.74
N ALA A 96 -14.86 9.82 3.47
CA ALA A 96 -14.21 9.54 2.18
C ALA A 96 -15.16 9.83 1.00
N VAL A 97 -16.46 9.55 1.17
CA VAL A 97 -17.49 9.88 0.16
C VAL A 97 -17.52 11.39 -0.08
N ASP A 98 -17.58 12.21 0.97
CA ASP A 98 -17.58 13.68 0.84
C ASP A 98 -16.34 14.19 0.09
N LEU A 99 -15.15 13.63 0.37
CA LEU A 99 -13.92 13.98 -0.34
C LEU A 99 -14.08 13.72 -1.84
N PHE A 100 -14.38 12.47 -2.23
CA PHE A 100 -14.42 12.09 -3.64
C PHE A 100 -15.58 12.74 -4.39
N SER A 101 -16.74 12.93 -3.75
CA SER A 101 -17.87 13.66 -4.33
C SER A 101 -17.54 15.13 -4.58
N ALA A 102 -16.87 15.82 -3.65
CA ALA A 102 -16.48 17.20 -3.84
C ALA A 102 -15.41 17.36 -4.94
N PHE A 103 -14.41 16.47 -4.98
CA PHE A 103 -13.37 16.52 -6.00
C PHE A 103 -13.85 16.07 -7.40
N ALA A 104 -14.92 15.29 -7.51
CA ALA A 104 -15.48 14.89 -8.80
C ALA A 104 -15.93 16.10 -9.65
N ALA A 105 -16.40 17.17 -9.00
CA ALA A 105 -16.79 18.42 -9.65
C ALA A 105 -15.60 19.36 -9.96
N SER A 106 -14.41 19.06 -9.44
CA SER A 106 -13.21 19.90 -9.63
C SER A 106 -12.47 19.51 -10.91
N ALA A 107 -12.19 20.48 -11.78
CA ALA A 107 -11.35 20.28 -12.96
C ALA A 107 -9.90 19.96 -12.54
N THR A 108 -9.17 19.21 -13.37
CA THR A 108 -7.72 19.05 -13.20
C THR A 108 -6.99 20.37 -13.47
N SER A 109 -5.85 20.59 -12.82
CA SER A 109 -5.06 21.81 -12.93
C SER A 109 -3.62 21.49 -13.32
N ASP A 110 -3.20 22.02 -14.47
CA ASP A 110 -1.85 21.84 -15.01
C ASP A 110 -0.80 22.48 -14.09
N ALA A 111 -1.08 23.69 -13.59
CA ALA A 111 -0.23 24.37 -12.63
C ALA A 111 -0.03 23.54 -11.35
N LEU A 112 -1.10 22.92 -10.82
CA LEU A 112 -0.99 22.06 -9.64
C LEU A 112 -0.23 20.77 -9.94
N TYR A 113 -0.39 20.20 -11.14
CA TYR A 113 0.38 19.04 -11.59
C TYR A 113 1.88 19.35 -11.63
N GLU A 114 2.28 20.42 -12.32
CA GLU A 114 3.70 20.81 -12.43
C GLU A 114 4.31 21.12 -11.07
N GLN A 115 3.59 21.87 -10.23
CA GLN A 115 4.01 22.19 -8.87
C GLN A 115 4.20 20.93 -8.03
N THR A 116 3.22 20.02 -8.08
CA THR A 116 3.25 18.77 -7.29
C THR A 116 4.35 17.84 -7.77
N LEU A 117 4.53 17.67 -9.08
CA LEU A 117 5.61 16.85 -9.65
C LEU A 117 6.98 17.33 -9.19
N LYS A 118 7.22 18.65 -9.32
CA LYS A 118 8.47 19.27 -8.88
C LYS A 118 8.69 19.09 -7.38
N ALA A 119 7.63 19.21 -6.57
CA ALA A 119 7.70 18.98 -5.13
C ALA A 119 8.02 17.51 -4.79
N ILE A 120 7.40 16.54 -5.46
CA ILE A 120 7.70 15.11 -5.31
C ILE A 120 9.17 14.83 -5.61
N GLN A 121 9.67 15.29 -6.77
CA GLN A 121 11.05 15.06 -7.19
C GLN A 121 12.04 15.70 -6.21
N ASN A 122 11.79 16.94 -5.77
CA ASN A 122 12.63 17.60 -4.76
C ASN A 122 12.59 16.86 -3.42
N GLN A 123 11.42 16.40 -2.97
CA GLN A 123 11.30 15.69 -1.70
C GLN A 123 12.14 14.41 -1.72
N LEU A 124 12.05 13.62 -2.80
CA LEU A 124 12.78 12.36 -2.91
C LEU A 124 14.29 12.56 -3.13
N THR A 125 14.70 13.54 -3.93
CA THR A 125 16.12 13.70 -4.32
C THR A 125 16.90 14.69 -3.46
N LYS A 126 16.28 15.78 -2.99
CA LYS A 126 16.94 16.83 -2.22
C LYS A 126 16.71 16.67 -0.72
N THR A 127 15.48 16.38 -0.30
CA THR A 127 15.17 16.20 1.13
C THR A 127 15.66 14.84 1.64
N HIS A 128 15.31 13.76 0.95
CA HIS A 128 15.75 12.40 1.33
C HIS A 128 17.11 12.00 0.77
N GLY A 129 17.61 12.68 -0.26
CA GLY A 129 18.89 12.32 -0.88
C GLY A 129 18.88 10.95 -1.57
N LEU A 130 17.72 10.44 -2.00
CA LEU A 130 17.63 9.12 -2.61
C LEU A 130 18.40 9.10 -3.94
N PRO A 131 19.25 8.09 -4.19
CA PRO A 131 20.04 7.98 -5.41
C PRO A 131 19.18 7.45 -6.57
N LEU A 132 18.16 8.20 -6.96
CA LEU A 132 17.26 7.85 -8.05
C LEU A 132 17.92 8.12 -9.40
N ALA A 133 17.91 7.12 -10.28
CA ALA A 133 18.39 7.29 -11.65
C ALA A 133 17.42 8.18 -12.45
N ALA A 134 17.87 8.71 -13.60
CA ALA A 134 17.01 9.48 -14.49
C ALA A 134 15.73 8.72 -14.88
N ASP A 135 15.85 7.42 -15.18
CA ASP A 135 14.71 6.56 -15.51
C ASP A 135 13.72 6.38 -14.34
N ASP A 136 14.18 6.44 -13.09
CA ASP A 136 13.30 6.41 -11.92
C ASP A 136 12.47 7.69 -11.83
N LEU A 137 13.09 8.85 -12.10
CA LEU A 137 12.40 10.14 -12.10
C LEU A 137 11.37 10.23 -13.23
N THR A 138 11.73 9.75 -14.42
CA THR A 138 10.80 9.61 -15.56
C THR A 138 9.64 8.66 -15.21
N GLY A 139 9.92 7.56 -14.51
CA GLY A 139 8.88 6.64 -14.07
C GLY A 139 7.94 7.23 -13.01
N ILE A 140 8.47 8.02 -12.07
CA ILE A 140 7.64 8.76 -11.09
C ILE A 140 6.76 9.79 -11.79
N GLU A 141 7.30 10.52 -12.77
CA GLU A 141 6.54 11.44 -13.60
C GLU A 141 5.42 10.72 -14.35
N TYR A 142 5.73 9.60 -15.03
CA TYR A 142 4.73 8.79 -15.73
C TYR A 142 3.58 8.34 -14.81
N VAL A 143 3.92 7.88 -13.60
CA VAL A 143 2.90 7.50 -12.60
C VAL A 143 2.06 8.72 -12.21
N HIS A 144 2.68 9.86 -11.89
CA HIS A 144 1.93 11.05 -11.50
C HIS A 144 1.04 11.58 -12.62
N HIS A 145 1.57 11.63 -13.85
CA HIS A 145 0.85 12.02 -15.06
C HIS A 145 -0.36 11.11 -15.32
N THR A 146 -0.22 9.80 -15.07
CA THR A 146 -1.36 8.86 -15.22
C THR A 146 -2.50 9.19 -14.26
N PHE A 147 -2.20 9.56 -13.00
CA PHE A 147 -3.21 9.99 -12.04
C PHE A 147 -3.82 11.35 -12.38
N TYR A 148 -3.01 12.30 -12.85
CA TYR A 148 -3.48 13.61 -13.32
C TYR A 148 -4.44 13.45 -14.51
N ARG A 149 -4.03 12.70 -15.54
CA ARG A 149 -4.82 12.54 -16.77
C ARG A 149 -6.11 11.75 -16.54
N ASN A 150 -6.05 10.66 -15.79
CA ASN A 150 -7.18 9.74 -15.66
C ASN A 150 -8.04 10.00 -14.42
N GLY A 151 -7.62 10.89 -13.51
CA GLY A 151 -8.33 11.18 -12.27
C GLY A 151 -8.61 9.91 -11.47
N PHE A 152 -9.85 9.76 -10.96
CA PHE A 152 -10.23 8.55 -10.21
C PHE A 152 -10.25 7.29 -11.08
N ALA A 153 -10.32 7.44 -12.41
CA ALA A 153 -10.33 6.35 -13.36
C ALA A 153 -8.93 5.93 -13.82
N VAL A 154 -7.87 6.16 -13.01
CA VAL A 154 -6.52 5.57 -13.20
C VAL A 154 -6.62 4.10 -13.58
N ARG A 155 -7.55 3.40 -12.91
CA ARG A 155 -8.16 2.17 -13.39
C ARG A 155 -9.65 2.47 -13.68
N PRO A 156 -10.21 2.03 -14.82
CA PRO A 156 -11.62 2.26 -15.14
C PRO A 156 -12.59 1.56 -14.20
N SER A 157 -12.26 0.33 -13.76
CA SER A 157 -13.07 -0.42 -12.80
C SER A 157 -12.21 -1.43 -12.02
N PRO A 158 -12.29 -1.43 -10.67
CA PRO A 158 -12.83 -0.34 -9.87
C PRO A 158 -11.98 0.94 -10.00
N THR A 159 -12.64 2.09 -9.96
CA THR A 159 -12.01 3.40 -9.81
C THR A 159 -11.38 3.56 -8.43
N TYR A 160 -10.45 4.51 -8.31
CA TYR A 160 -9.84 4.85 -7.03
C TYR A 160 -10.87 5.30 -5.99
N ALA A 161 -11.84 6.11 -6.41
CA ALA A 161 -12.93 6.57 -5.56
C ALA A 161 -13.77 5.39 -5.04
N GLU A 162 -14.10 4.42 -5.90
CA GLU A 162 -14.81 3.21 -5.46
C GLU A 162 -14.01 2.45 -4.40
N LEU A 163 -12.70 2.20 -4.62
CA LEU A 163 -11.85 1.49 -3.64
C LEU A 163 -11.83 2.19 -2.27
N MET A 164 -11.72 3.52 -2.27
CA MET A 164 -11.56 4.31 -1.04
C MET A 164 -12.89 4.57 -0.32
N THR A 165 -14.02 4.48 -1.01
CA THR A 165 -15.35 4.74 -0.42
C THR A 165 -16.05 3.49 0.09
N GLN A 166 -15.52 2.30 -0.20
CA GLN A 166 -16.10 1.04 0.30
C GLN A 166 -16.12 0.93 1.83
N THR A 167 -17.01 0.06 2.32
CA THR A 167 -17.10 -0.31 3.72
C THR A 167 -16.60 -1.74 3.95
N ASP A 168 -16.38 -2.09 5.21
CA ASP A 168 -16.04 -3.43 5.68
C ASP A 168 -17.20 -4.44 5.62
N GLY A 169 -18.30 -4.12 4.95
CA GLY A 169 -19.52 -4.93 4.91
C GLY A 169 -20.43 -4.76 6.12
N ALA A 170 -19.96 -4.13 7.20
CA ALA A 170 -20.77 -3.73 8.36
C ALA A 170 -21.06 -2.21 8.35
N GLY A 171 -20.85 -1.54 7.21
CA GLY A 171 -21.11 -0.11 7.05
C GLY A 171 -19.97 0.81 7.49
N VAL A 172 -18.86 0.29 8.02
CA VAL A 172 -17.72 1.12 8.44
C VAL A 172 -16.70 1.24 7.32
N ASN A 173 -16.41 2.46 6.88
CA ASN A 173 -15.29 2.71 5.97
C ASN A 173 -13.97 2.65 6.74
N ARG A 174 -13.05 1.82 6.25
CA ARG A 174 -11.74 1.54 6.83
C ARG A 174 -10.59 1.96 5.91
N SER A 175 -10.84 2.66 4.81
CA SER A 175 -9.78 3.23 3.98
C SER A 175 -8.85 4.11 4.83
N TYR A 176 -7.59 4.23 4.42
CA TYR A 176 -6.68 5.20 5.02
C TYR A 176 -7.14 6.67 4.83
N LEU A 177 -8.03 6.94 3.87
CA LEU A 177 -8.68 8.24 3.67
C LEU A 177 -9.98 8.42 4.46
N ALA A 178 -10.42 7.39 5.20
CA ALA A 178 -11.70 7.40 5.92
C ALA A 178 -11.76 8.47 7.01
N THR A 179 -10.65 8.70 7.72
CA THR A 179 -10.55 9.65 8.82
C THR A 179 -9.19 10.35 8.82
N GLU A 180 -9.12 11.52 9.46
CA GLU A 180 -7.86 12.25 9.61
C GLU A 180 -6.82 11.44 10.40
N ASP A 181 -7.23 10.76 11.47
CA ASP A 181 -6.31 9.96 12.29
C ASP A 181 -5.60 8.84 11.52
N ARG A 182 -6.29 8.20 10.57
CA ARG A 182 -5.71 7.13 9.75
C ARG A 182 -4.71 7.69 8.75
N PHE A 183 -5.05 8.83 8.14
CA PHE A 183 -4.15 9.55 7.25
C PHE A 183 -2.91 10.06 7.99
N ALA A 184 -3.10 10.71 9.14
CA ALA A 184 -2.03 11.26 9.97
C ALA A 184 -1.05 10.18 10.43
N LEU A 185 -1.54 8.98 10.79
CA LEU A 185 -0.69 7.83 11.12
C LEU A 185 0.23 7.45 9.95
N LEU A 186 -0.29 7.36 8.72
CA LEU A 186 0.55 7.05 7.56
C LEU A 186 1.51 8.18 7.23
N LYS A 187 1.05 9.43 7.29
CA LYS A 187 1.92 10.60 7.15
C LYS A 187 3.07 10.55 8.14
N GLU A 188 2.82 10.19 9.39
CA GLU A 188 3.85 10.02 10.42
C GLU A 188 4.83 8.90 10.07
N LEU A 189 4.33 7.72 9.70
CA LEU A 189 5.19 6.58 9.32
C LEU A 189 6.05 6.91 8.09
N GLU A 190 5.47 7.52 7.06
CA GLU A 190 6.19 7.95 5.86
C GLU A 190 7.25 9.00 6.22
N SER A 191 6.89 10.03 6.98
CA SER A 191 7.82 11.09 7.39
C SER A 191 8.98 10.57 8.25
N LYS A 192 8.78 9.46 8.97
CA LYS A 192 9.82 8.77 9.75
C LYS A 192 10.60 7.72 8.95
N ASN A 193 10.36 7.58 7.65
CA ASN A 193 10.94 6.54 6.79
C ASN A 193 10.64 5.10 7.25
N LEU A 194 9.43 4.88 7.78
CA LEU A 194 8.96 3.59 8.31
C LEU A 194 8.02 2.84 7.36
N VAL A 195 7.78 3.36 6.16
CA VAL A 195 7.16 2.62 5.04
C VAL A 195 8.20 2.53 3.93
N VAL A 196 8.68 1.33 3.66
CA VAL A 196 9.86 1.12 2.80
C VAL A 196 9.49 0.22 1.62
N PRO A 197 9.52 0.74 0.37
CA PRO A 197 9.36 -0.10 -0.81
C PRO A 197 10.64 -0.89 -1.11
N VAL A 198 10.50 -2.17 -1.44
CA VAL A 198 11.61 -3.08 -1.79
C VAL A 198 11.30 -3.80 -3.09
N VAL A 199 12.18 -3.68 -4.09
CA VAL A 199 12.07 -4.48 -5.31
C VAL A 199 12.52 -5.91 -5.01
N GLY A 200 11.63 -6.89 -5.16
CA GLY A 200 11.90 -8.26 -4.74
C GLY A 200 10.93 -9.30 -5.30
N ASP A 201 11.49 -10.40 -5.78
CA ASP A 201 10.77 -11.62 -6.09
C ASP A 201 10.51 -12.43 -4.80
N PHE A 202 9.26 -12.82 -4.57
CA PHE A 202 8.84 -13.58 -3.39
C PHE A 202 9.48 -14.98 -3.35
N GLY A 203 9.68 -15.59 -4.52
CA GLY A 203 10.42 -16.84 -4.66
C GLY A 203 11.92 -16.66 -4.85
N GLY A 204 12.41 -15.41 -4.92
CA GLY A 204 13.82 -15.09 -5.10
C GLY A 204 14.63 -15.29 -3.81
N PRO A 205 15.95 -15.53 -3.89
CA PRO A 205 16.76 -15.90 -2.73
C PRO A 205 17.11 -14.72 -1.81
N LYS A 206 16.82 -13.47 -2.21
CA LYS A 206 17.38 -12.27 -1.56
C LYS A 206 16.37 -11.45 -0.76
N ALA A 207 15.34 -10.88 -1.40
CA ALA A 207 14.56 -9.78 -0.82
C ALA A 207 13.92 -10.12 0.55
N ILE A 208 13.08 -11.15 0.60
CA ILE A 208 12.40 -11.57 1.85
C ILE A 208 13.43 -12.08 2.89
N ARG A 209 14.48 -12.79 2.46
CA ARG A 209 15.52 -13.31 3.36
C ARG A 209 16.34 -12.18 4.00
N ALA A 210 16.75 -11.19 3.23
CA ALA A 210 17.50 -10.03 3.70
C ALA A 210 16.65 -9.18 4.65
N VAL A 211 15.38 -8.94 4.30
CA VAL A 211 14.43 -8.31 5.22
C VAL A 211 14.29 -9.13 6.50
N GLY A 212 14.14 -10.45 6.42
CA GLY A 212 14.09 -11.32 7.59
C GLY A 212 15.32 -11.19 8.50
N GLY A 213 16.52 -11.10 7.93
CA GLY A 213 17.75 -10.81 8.66
C GLY A 213 17.70 -9.45 9.36
N TYR A 214 17.38 -8.39 8.62
CA TYR A 214 17.25 -7.03 9.14
C TYR A 214 16.26 -6.92 10.32
N LEU A 215 15.13 -7.64 10.24
CA LEU A 215 14.10 -7.64 11.28
C LEU A 215 14.58 -8.38 12.54
N LYS A 216 15.31 -9.49 12.38
CA LYS A 216 15.90 -10.25 13.51
C LYS A 216 16.94 -9.43 14.26
N GLU A 217 17.83 -8.73 13.54
CA GLU A 217 18.81 -7.83 14.13
C GLU A 217 18.17 -6.74 15.01
N ARG A 218 16.92 -6.38 14.73
CA ARG A 218 16.15 -5.35 15.45
C ARG A 218 15.16 -5.91 16.46
N GLY A 219 15.13 -7.24 16.65
CA GLY A 219 14.23 -7.89 17.59
C GLY A 219 12.74 -7.65 17.30
N THR A 220 12.36 -7.38 16.05
CA THR A 220 10.96 -7.18 15.66
C THR A 220 10.38 -8.45 15.03
N THR A 221 9.04 -8.53 15.00
CA THR A 221 8.28 -9.67 14.50
C THR A 221 7.36 -9.22 13.38
N VAL A 222 7.21 -10.03 12.34
CA VAL A 222 6.21 -9.81 11.30
C VAL A 222 4.84 -10.18 11.85
N THR A 223 3.93 -9.23 11.93
CA THR A 223 2.57 -9.47 12.47
C THR A 223 1.52 -9.61 11.38
N ALA A 224 1.75 -9.02 10.21
CA ALA A 224 0.87 -9.18 9.05
C ALA A 224 1.70 -9.24 7.76
N PHE A 225 1.30 -10.10 6.83
CA PHE A 225 1.86 -10.16 5.48
C PHE A 225 0.76 -10.23 4.42
N TYR A 226 0.53 -9.13 3.72
CA TYR A 226 -0.40 -9.05 2.59
C TYR A 226 0.23 -9.58 1.30
N LEU A 227 -0.39 -10.61 0.72
CA LEU A 227 0.08 -11.32 -0.47
C LEU A 227 -0.75 -11.03 -1.72
N SER A 228 -1.90 -10.33 -1.61
CA SER A 228 -2.88 -10.26 -2.70
C SER A 228 -3.13 -11.68 -3.25
N ASN A 229 -3.04 -11.87 -4.58
CA ASN A 229 -3.09 -13.14 -5.26
C ASN A 229 -1.71 -13.66 -5.73
N VAL A 230 -0.59 -13.16 -5.17
CA VAL A 230 0.78 -13.46 -5.63
C VAL A 230 1.05 -14.96 -5.73
N GLU A 231 0.54 -15.76 -4.80
CA GLU A 231 0.79 -17.20 -4.75
C GLU A 231 0.29 -17.94 -6.00
N GLN A 232 -0.76 -17.44 -6.67
CA GLN A 232 -1.23 -17.99 -7.96
C GLN A 232 -0.12 -18.00 -9.02
N TYR A 233 0.81 -17.05 -8.95
CA TYR A 233 1.94 -16.93 -9.86
C TYR A 233 3.19 -17.70 -9.37
N LEU A 234 3.17 -18.28 -8.16
CA LEU A 234 4.29 -19.02 -7.57
C LEU A 234 4.15 -20.54 -7.72
N TYR A 235 2.92 -21.06 -7.85
CA TYR A 235 2.64 -22.50 -7.84
C TYR A 235 3.36 -23.33 -8.91
N GLN A 236 3.84 -22.70 -10.00
CA GLN A 236 4.53 -23.45 -11.07
C GLN A 236 5.94 -23.91 -10.66
N ASN A 237 6.74 -23.08 -10.00
CA ASN A 237 8.14 -23.42 -9.68
C ASN A 237 8.76 -22.69 -8.49
N LYS A 238 8.04 -21.75 -7.85
CA LYS A 238 8.59 -20.85 -6.82
C LYS A 238 7.95 -21.02 -5.45
N MET A 239 6.88 -21.81 -5.33
CA MET A 239 6.14 -21.97 -4.08
C MET A 239 7.04 -22.51 -2.95
N THR A 240 7.86 -23.53 -3.20
CA THR A 240 8.79 -24.08 -2.21
C THR A 240 9.83 -23.05 -1.76
N ALA A 241 10.36 -22.24 -2.69
CA ALA A 241 11.30 -21.18 -2.36
C ALA A 241 10.65 -20.08 -1.51
N PHE A 242 9.44 -19.65 -1.89
CA PHE A 242 8.65 -18.70 -1.11
C PHE A 242 8.34 -19.21 0.30
N CYS A 243 7.89 -20.46 0.43
CA CYS A 243 7.68 -21.14 1.72
C CYS A 243 8.93 -21.03 2.62
N ARG A 244 10.12 -21.36 2.07
CA ARG A 244 11.41 -21.25 2.79
C ARG A 244 11.83 -19.81 3.10
N ASN A 245 11.42 -18.85 2.28
CA ASN A 245 11.64 -17.43 2.53
C ASN A 245 10.80 -16.94 3.70
N VAL A 246 9.50 -17.26 3.73
CA VAL A 246 8.60 -16.88 4.84
C VAL A 246 9.01 -17.58 6.13
N ALA A 247 9.37 -18.87 6.09
CA ALA A 247 9.84 -19.61 7.26
C ALA A 247 11.10 -19.00 7.91
N ALA A 248 11.83 -18.15 7.19
CA ALA A 248 13.01 -17.46 7.70
C ALA A 248 12.69 -16.14 8.42
N LEU A 249 11.47 -15.62 8.29
CA LEU A 249 11.05 -14.39 8.95
C LEU A 249 10.89 -14.60 10.46
N PRO A 250 11.06 -13.55 11.29
CA PRO A 250 10.68 -13.61 12.69
C PRO A 250 9.15 -13.60 12.80
N LEU A 251 8.56 -14.75 13.15
CA LEU A 251 7.11 -14.97 13.25
C LEU A 251 6.70 -15.33 14.69
N ASP A 252 5.48 -14.98 15.09
CA ASP A 252 4.84 -15.40 16.33
C ASP A 252 3.38 -15.83 16.09
N ALA A 253 2.63 -16.12 17.15
CA ALA A 253 1.23 -16.56 17.05
C ALA A 253 0.29 -15.52 16.43
N SER A 254 0.68 -14.24 16.38
CA SER A 254 -0.09 -13.16 15.76
C SER A 254 0.21 -12.98 14.25
N SER A 255 1.29 -13.59 13.75
CA SER A 255 1.71 -13.51 12.34
C SER A 255 0.62 -14.05 11.40
N THR A 256 -0.02 -13.14 10.66
CA THR A 256 -1.19 -13.44 9.84
C THR A 256 -0.95 -13.11 8.37
N PHE A 257 -1.23 -14.06 7.47
CA PHE A 257 -1.31 -13.78 6.05
C PHE A 257 -2.63 -13.10 5.71
N ILE A 258 -2.59 -12.16 4.76
CA ILE A 258 -3.76 -11.55 4.14
C ILE A 258 -3.71 -11.85 2.65
N ARG A 259 -4.69 -12.60 2.15
CA ARG A 259 -4.75 -13.04 0.75
C ARG A 259 -5.93 -12.45 0.04
N SER A 260 -5.92 -12.57 -1.27
CA SER A 260 -7.01 -12.21 -2.15
C SER A 260 -7.19 -13.33 -3.18
N SER A 261 -8.38 -13.93 -3.22
CA SER A 261 -8.73 -14.96 -4.20
C SER A 261 -9.88 -14.50 -5.09
N SER A 262 -9.77 -14.81 -6.38
CA SER A 262 -10.84 -14.58 -7.34
C SER A 262 -12.03 -15.47 -7.00
N ARG A 263 -13.23 -14.90 -7.01
CA ARG A 263 -14.50 -15.64 -7.02
C ARG A 263 -14.92 -15.93 -8.46
N ASP A 264 -15.65 -17.02 -8.64
CA ASP A 264 -16.50 -17.22 -9.82
C ASP A 264 -17.46 -16.03 -9.93
N GLY A 265 -17.40 -15.31 -11.06
CA GLY A 265 -18.19 -14.09 -11.29
C GLY A 265 -17.44 -12.74 -11.19
N GLY A 266 -16.11 -12.75 -11.02
CA GLY A 266 -15.27 -11.57 -11.36
C GLY A 266 -14.93 -10.59 -10.22
N GLY A 267 -14.97 -11.02 -8.96
CA GLY A 267 -14.55 -10.23 -7.79
C GLY A 267 -13.49 -10.92 -6.93
N PHE A 268 -12.87 -10.19 -6.01
CA PHE A 268 -11.92 -10.74 -5.04
C PHE A 268 -12.54 -10.92 -3.65
N VAL A 269 -12.08 -11.94 -2.92
CA VAL A 269 -12.38 -12.11 -1.50
C VAL A 269 -11.09 -12.19 -0.73
N SER A 270 -11.01 -11.39 0.32
CA SER A 270 -9.87 -11.44 1.23
C SER A 270 -10.03 -12.54 2.28
N SER A 271 -8.94 -13.24 2.57
CA SER A 271 -8.89 -14.31 3.58
C SER A 271 -7.67 -14.18 4.48
N LEU A 272 -7.77 -14.75 5.68
CA LEU A 272 -6.71 -14.74 6.70
C LEU A 272 -6.32 -16.13 7.11
N SER A 273 -5.04 -16.31 7.41
CA SER A 273 -4.53 -17.54 8.00
C SER A 273 -3.24 -17.32 8.78
N ALA A 274 -2.94 -18.25 9.70
CA ALA A 274 -1.75 -18.17 10.54
C ALA A 274 -0.50 -18.56 9.75
N MET A 275 0.47 -17.64 9.67
CA MET A 275 1.73 -17.86 8.95
C MET A 275 2.51 -19.03 9.54
N THR A 276 2.58 -19.12 10.88
CA THR A 276 3.32 -20.15 11.61
C THR A 276 2.82 -21.57 11.35
N VAL A 277 1.50 -21.73 11.15
CA VAL A 277 0.89 -23.03 10.83
C VAL A 277 1.27 -23.45 9.41
N GLU A 278 1.16 -22.54 8.45
CA GLU A 278 1.42 -22.84 7.04
C GLU A 278 2.89 -23.13 6.77
N VAL A 279 3.80 -22.41 7.44
CA VAL A 279 5.23 -22.58 7.17
C VAL A 279 5.89 -23.73 7.94
N LYS A 280 5.15 -24.43 8.81
CA LYS A 280 5.67 -25.48 9.70
C LYS A 280 6.46 -26.57 8.95
N ASN A 281 6.05 -26.89 7.72
CA ASN A 281 6.67 -27.94 6.91
C ASN A 281 7.56 -27.41 5.77
N CYS A 282 7.81 -26.10 5.68
CA CYS A 282 8.62 -25.53 4.59
C CYS A 282 10.08 -26.02 4.56
N GLY A 283 10.58 -26.59 5.67
CA GLY A 283 11.93 -27.16 5.77
C GLY A 283 12.04 -28.65 5.47
N ARG A 284 10.94 -29.33 5.10
CA ARG A 284 10.89 -30.79 4.89
C ARG A 284 10.94 -31.23 3.42
N PHE A 285 11.23 -30.32 2.49
CA PHE A 285 11.32 -30.58 1.05
C PHE A 285 12.71 -30.24 0.50
#